data_AF-A0A2D7HMR7-F1
#
_entry.id   AF-A0A2D7HMR7-F1
#
_cell.length_a   1.000
_cell.length_b   1.000
_cell.length_c   1.000
_cell.angle_alpha   90.00
_cell.angle_beta   90.00
_cell.angle_gamma   90.00
#
_symmetry.space_group_name_H-M   'P 1'
#
loop_
_entity.id
_entity.type
_entity.pdbx_description
1 polymer ?
#
loop_
_entity_poly.entity_id
_entity_poly.type
_entity_poly.pdbx_seq_one_letter_code
_entity_poly.pdbx_strand_id
1 'polypeptide(L)' 'MYHNKLILDKLSVYSEMIKKLFYLFQENVSLLPESWRYQNSQQLDMMTLGKKSRVITDYIAGMSDNYLRREYLKFFKEEI' A
#
# COMPACT_ATOMS: atom_id res chain seq x y z
N MET A 1 16.15 9.79 -20.77
CA MET A 1 14.78 10.01 -20.24
C MET A 1 14.63 9.44 -18.83
N TYR A 2 14.71 8.12 -18.60
CA TYR A 2 14.50 7.52 -17.25
C TYR A 2 15.57 7.82 -16.18
N HIS A 3 16.79 8.20 -16.58
CA HIS A 3 17.87 8.57 -15.66
C HIS A 3 17.88 10.05 -15.27
N ASN A 4 16.83 10.80 -15.59
CA ASN A 4 16.71 12.19 -15.15
C ASN A 4 16.52 12.22 -13.63
N LYS A 5 17.29 13.07 -12.94
CA LYS A 5 17.24 13.19 -11.47
C LYS A 5 15.82 13.43 -10.94
N LEU A 6 15.04 14.32 -11.56
CA LEU A 6 13.66 14.60 -11.12
C LEU A 6 12.74 13.38 -11.24
N ILE A 7 12.97 12.52 -12.23
CA ILE A 7 12.19 11.28 -12.42
C ILE A 7 12.60 10.26 -11.36
N LEU A 8 13.89 10.12 -11.08
CA LEU A 8 14.41 9.21 -10.06
C LEU A 8 13.99 9.63 -8.64
N ASP A 9 14.04 10.93 -8.34
CA ASP A 9 13.61 11.48 -7.06
C ASP A 9 12.12 11.19 -6.83
N LYS A 10 11.26 11.43 -7.84
CA LYS A 10 9.84 11.06 -7.77
C LYS A 10 9.65 9.57 -7.59
N LEU A 11 10.34 8.73 -8.37
CA LEU A 11 10.24 7.28 -8.26
C LEU A 11 10.58 6.79 -6.85
N SER A 12 11.65 7.34 -6.26
CA SER A 12 12.09 7.01 -4.90
C SER A 12 11.00 7.32 -3.87
N VAL A 13 10.42 8.53 -3.93
CA VAL A 13 9.34 8.97 -3.04
C VAL A 13 8.13 8.04 -3.11
N TYR A 14 7.64 7.74 -4.33
CA TYR A 14 6.49 6.86 -4.51
C TYR A 14 6.78 5.41 -4.10
N SER A 15 8.01 4.92 -4.34
CA SER A 15 8.42 3.58 -3.92
C SER A 15 8.40 3.44 -2.40
N GLU A 16 8.86 4.45 -1.68
CA GLU A 16 8.84 4.45 -0.22
C GLU A 16 7.41 4.51 0.34
N MET A 17 6.50 5.28 -0.30
CA MET A 17 5.08 5.29 0.08
C MET A 17 4.44 3.90 -0.04
N ILE A 18 4.65 3.24 -1.18
CA ILE A 18 4.14 1.89 -1.44
C ILE A 18 4.67 0.92 -0.38
N LYS A 19 5.97 0.97 -0.10
CA LYS A 19 6.62 0.12 0.89
C LYS A 19 6.04 0.32 2.28
N LYS A 20 5.93 1.57 2.75
CA LYS A 20 5.37 1.90 4.06
C LYS A 20 3.92 1.45 4.20
N LEU A 21 3.08 1.68 3.18
CA LEU A 21 1.68 1.21 3.19
C LEU A 21 1.58 -0.32 3.20
N PHE A 22 2.41 -1.00 2.42
CA PHE A 22 2.44 -2.46 2.40
C PHE A 22 2.71 -3.04 3.80
N TYR A 23 3.76 -2.55 4.47
CA TYR A 23 4.08 -3.00 5.83
C TYR A 23 2.99 -2.63 6.85
N LEU A 24 2.45 -1.41 6.78
CA LEU A 24 1.35 -0.97 7.64
C LEU A 24 0.15 -1.93 7.57
N PHE A 25 -0.29 -2.29 6.37
CA PHE A 25 -1.42 -3.22 6.18
C PHE A 25 -1.07 -4.66 6.52
N GLN A 26 0.19 -5.06 6.38
CA GLN A 26 0.66 -6.39 6.74
C GLN A 26 0.71 -6.58 8.26
N GLU A 27 1.07 -5.53 9.00
CA GLU A 27 1.06 -5.48 10.47
C GLU A 27 -0.37 -5.42 11.02
N ASN A 28 -1.26 -4.63 10.39
CA ASN A 28 -2.63 -4.48 10.83
C ASN A 28 -3.62 -4.39 9.65
N VAL A 29 -4.30 -5.51 9.36
CA VAL A 29 -5.31 -5.62 8.30
C VAL A 29 -6.52 -4.72 8.56
N SER A 30 -6.83 -4.40 9.82
CA SER A 30 -7.98 -3.54 10.13
C SER A 30 -7.85 -2.11 9.58
N LEU A 31 -6.66 -1.71 9.12
CA LEU A 31 -6.42 -0.43 8.48
C LEU A 31 -6.76 -0.43 6.97
N LEU A 32 -6.90 -1.61 6.35
CA LEU A 32 -7.44 -1.71 4.98
C LEU A 32 -8.91 -1.28 4.94
N PRO A 33 -9.42 -0.87 3.77
CA PRO A 33 -10.86 -0.74 3.57
C PRO A 33 -11.58 -2.07 3.86
N GLU A 34 -12.78 -2.00 4.42
CA GLU A 34 -13.53 -3.17 4.89
C GLU A 34 -13.69 -4.24 3.81
N SER A 35 -13.96 -3.84 2.57
CA SER A 35 -14.11 -4.76 1.42
C SER A 35 -12.85 -5.58 1.11
N TRP A 36 -11.67 -5.11 1.54
CA TRP A 36 -10.39 -5.76 1.31
C TRP A 36 -9.89 -6.55 2.52
N ARG A 37 -10.60 -6.51 3.67
CA ARG A 37 -10.18 -7.25 4.89
C ARG A 37 -10.48 -8.74 4.84
N TYR A 38 -11.20 -9.18 3.81
CA TYR A 38 -11.65 -10.56 3.65
C TYR A 38 -11.28 -11.10 2.28
N GLN A 39 -10.94 -12.39 2.22
CA GLN A 39 -10.81 -13.14 0.97
C GLN A 39 -11.62 -14.42 1.10
N ASN A 40 -12.57 -14.67 0.19
CA ASN A 40 -13.46 -15.84 0.22
C ASN A 40 -14.14 -16.04 1.59
N SER A 41 -14.66 -14.94 2.17
CA SER A 41 -15.31 -14.91 3.49
C SER A 41 -14.40 -15.23 4.70
N GLN A 42 -13.08 -15.30 4.50
CA GLN A 42 -12.09 -15.46 5.57
C GLN A 42 -11.40 -14.13 5.85
N GLN A 43 -11.20 -13.78 7.13
CA GLN A 43 -10.41 -12.61 7.52
C GLN A 43 -8.94 -12.79 7.13
N LEU A 44 -8.33 -11.75 6.55
CA LEU A 44 -6.93 -11.82 6.11
C LEU A 44 -5.94 -12.12 7.24
N ASP A 45 -6.22 -11.69 8.49
CA ASP A 45 -5.35 -11.96 9.63
C ASP A 45 -5.27 -13.45 10.01
N MET A 46 -6.27 -14.25 9.62
CA MET A 46 -6.26 -15.71 9.82
C MET A 46 -5.56 -16.46 8.69
N MET A 47 -5.15 -15.76 7.63
CA MET A 47 -4.53 -16.37 6.46
C MET A 47 -3.01 -16.45 6.60
N THR A 48 -2.40 -17.34 5.82
CA THR A 48 -0.93 -17.40 5.67
C THR A 48 -0.38 -16.05 5.20
N LEU A 49 0.84 -15.72 5.61
CA LEU A 49 1.53 -14.50 5.21
C LEU A 49 1.49 -14.26 3.70
N GLY A 50 1.77 -15.29 2.88
CA GLY A 50 1.79 -15.15 1.41
C GLY A 50 0.43 -14.75 0.81
N LYS A 51 -0.67 -15.36 1.28
CA LYS A 51 -2.02 -14.99 0.83
C LYS A 51 -2.41 -13.57 1.27
N LYS A 52 -2.11 -13.24 2.53
CA LYS A 52 -2.34 -11.90 3.09
C LYS A 52 -1.57 -10.84 2.28
N SER A 53 -0.28 -11.05 2.07
CA SER A 53 0.57 -10.17 1.27
C SER A 53 0.04 -10.03 -0.15
N ARG A 54 -0.45 -11.11 -0.78
CA ARG A 54 -1.01 -11.02 -2.13
C ARG A 54 -2.21 -10.08 -2.22
N VAL A 55 -3.16 -10.17 -1.29
CA VAL A 55 -4.34 -9.30 -1.26
C VAL A 55 -3.95 -7.83 -1.03
N ILE A 56 -3.00 -7.59 -0.12
CA ILE A 56 -2.45 -6.23 0.11
C ILE A 56 -1.77 -5.70 -1.15
N THR A 57 -0.98 -6.52 -1.85
CA THR A 57 -0.35 -6.15 -3.11
C THR A 57 -1.39 -5.80 -4.17
N ASP A 58 -2.44 -6.62 -4.32
CA ASP A 58 -3.50 -6.37 -5.29
C ASP A 58 -4.27 -5.07 -4.96
N TYR A 59 -4.51 -4.76 -3.67
CA TYR A 59 -5.09 -3.49 -3.24
C TYR A 59 -4.23 -2.29 -3.63
N ILE A 60 -2.92 -2.33 -3.33
CA ILE A 60 -1.99 -1.24 -3.63
C ILE A 60 -1.82 -1.07 -5.16
N ALA A 61 -1.69 -2.17 -5.90
CA ALA A 61 -1.58 -2.13 -7.36
C ALA A 61 -2.84 -1.58 -8.05
N GLY A 62 -4.00 -1.67 -7.39
CA GLY A 62 -5.25 -1.07 -7.85
C GLY A 62 -5.36 0.45 -7.61
N MET A 63 -4.39 1.07 -6.94
CA MET A 63 -4.42 2.51 -6.65
C MET A 63 -3.91 3.35 -7.82
N SER A 64 -4.59 4.47 -8.11
CA SER A 64 -3.97 5.59 -8.83
C SER A 64 -2.99 6.35 -7.94
N ASP A 65 -2.02 7.07 -8.53
CA ASP A 65 -1.05 7.91 -7.81
C ASP A 65 -1.71 8.88 -6.81
N ASN A 66 -2.80 9.54 -7.20
CA ASN A 66 -3.53 10.46 -6.33
C ASN A 66 -4.18 9.76 -5.13
N TYR A 67 -4.74 8.57 -5.37
CA TYR A 67 -5.32 7.75 -4.30
C TYR A 67 -4.23 7.29 -3.33
N LEU A 68 -3.11 6.77 -3.86
CA LEU A 68 -1.96 6.33 -3.07
C LEU A 68 -1.45 7.44 -2.16
N ARG A 69 -1.23 8.64 -2.71
CA ARG A 69 -0.78 9.82 -1.93
C ARG A 69 -1.77 10.16 -0.82
N ARG A 70 -3.08 10.20 -1.13
CA ARG A 70 -4.12 10.47 -0.14
C ARG A 70 -4.13 9.42 0.97
N GLU A 71 -4.04 8.14 0.59
CA GLU A 71 -4.04 7.03 1.54
C GLU A 71 -2.82 7.07 2.45
N TYR A 72 -1.64 7.33 1.90
CA TYR A 72 -0.40 7.52 2.65
C TYR A 72 -0.52 8.65 3.68
N LEU A 73 -1.02 9.81 3.26
CA LEU A 73 -1.16 10.98 4.13
C LEU A 73 -2.14 10.77 5.29
N LYS A 74 -3.14 9.88 5.16
CA LYS A 74 -4.04 9.53 6.27
C LYS A 74 -3.31 8.94 7.47
N PHE A 75 -2.25 8.17 7.21
CA PHE A 75 -1.54 7.42 8.25
C PHE A 75 -0.25 8.08 8.70
N PHE A 76 0.54 8.62 7.77
CA PHE A 76 1.89 9.09 8.08
C PHE A 76 1.99 10.60 8.32
N LYS A 77 1.01 11.40 7.87
CA LYS A 77 0.97 12.88 8.03
C LYS A 77 2.29 13.60 7.70
N GLU A 78 3.13 13.01 6.85
CA GLU A 78 4.40 13.60 6.40
C GLU A 78 4.12 14.63 5.29
N GLU A 79 4.82 15.77 5.30
CA GLU A 79 4.83 16.67 4.14
C GLU A 79 5.63 16.00 3.01
N ILE A 80 5.00 15.88 1.83
CA ILE A 80 5.57 15.26 0.61
C ILE A 80 5.90 16.36 -0.39
#